data_AF-A0A427FVI2-F1
#
_entry.id   AF-A0A427FVI2-F1
#
_cell.length_a   1.000
_cell.length_b   1.000
_cell.length_c   1.000
_cell.angle_alpha   90.00
_cell.angle_beta   90.00
_cell.angle_gamma   90.00
#
_symmetry.space_group_name_H-M   'P 1'
#
loop_
_entity.id
_entity.type
_entity.pdbx_description
1 polymer ?
#
loop_
_entity_poly.entity_id
_entity_poly.type
_entity_poly.pdbx_seq_one_letter_code
_entity_poly.pdbx_strand_id
1 'polypeptide(L)'
;MKLNGTTIGANASIVGNACCRTKSLWSRLRLNSLIPLALGACVLLPATSSALQAKEIFMQDNQAQYQPYTPGMKLPDGVFPPMQGYTHEDLIEAAAKRAEAVMKAGGVDPTLARESLFALAKHLNQALEAQNVEYQISTWYQKPYENPADRSKSVADMGESYGAMAVHAATESLRGSPLLDRDKAFLRNYISSVGDGVHDLIVTLNKPGA
;
A
#
# COMPACT_ATOMS: atom_id res chain seq x y z
N MET A 1 -20.46 -16.72 56.60
CA MET A 1 -19.29 -17.55 56.95
C MET A 1 -19.76 -18.98 57.25
N LYS A 2 -19.65 -19.88 56.28
CA LYS A 2 -19.61 -21.34 56.47
C LYS A 2 -19.13 -21.95 55.14
N LEU A 3 -17.85 -22.29 55.14
CA LEU A 3 -17.19 -23.15 54.16
C LEU A 3 -17.68 -24.58 54.38
N ASN A 4 -17.78 -25.36 53.31
CA ASN A 4 -17.52 -26.81 53.31
C ASN A 4 -17.23 -27.24 51.87
N GLY A 5 -16.07 -27.86 51.66
CA GLY A 5 -15.62 -28.39 50.39
C GLY A 5 -15.36 -29.90 50.43
N THR A 6 -14.85 -30.40 49.29
CA THR A 6 -13.99 -31.61 49.09
C THR A 6 -14.71 -32.99 49.24
N THR A 7 -14.57 -34.02 48.38
CA THR A 7 -13.70 -34.32 47.21
C THR A 7 -14.03 -35.72 46.59
N ILE A 8 -13.47 -36.00 45.39
CA ILE A 8 -13.09 -37.32 44.78
C ILE A 8 -14.25 -38.19 44.22
N GLY A 9 -14.22 -38.84 43.05
CA GLY A 9 -13.26 -39.12 41.95
C GLY A 9 -14.09 -39.55 40.70
N ALA A 10 -13.62 -39.98 39.53
CA ALA A 10 -12.40 -40.64 39.11
C ALA A 10 -12.21 -40.51 37.57
N ASN A 11 -10.99 -40.79 37.11
CA ASN A 11 -10.52 -40.84 35.73
C ASN A 11 -11.21 -41.93 34.87
N ALA A 12 -11.38 -41.64 33.59
CA ALA A 12 -11.24 -42.64 32.52
C ALA A 12 -10.84 -41.97 31.19
N SER A 13 -9.58 -42.18 30.79
CA SER A 13 -9.10 -41.97 29.42
C SER A 13 -9.73 -42.99 28.48
N ILE A 14 -10.13 -42.56 27.28
CA ILE A 14 -10.25 -43.44 26.12
C ILE A 14 -9.46 -42.83 24.97
N VAL A 15 -8.40 -43.56 24.62
CA VAL A 15 -7.63 -43.48 23.38
C VAL A 15 -8.48 -44.11 22.27
N GLY A 16 -8.65 -43.40 21.16
CA GLY A 16 -9.30 -43.92 19.95
C GLY A 16 -8.61 -43.33 18.72
N ASN A 17 -7.76 -44.15 18.10
CA ASN A 17 -6.90 -43.87 16.96
C ASN A 17 -7.57 -44.41 15.68
N ALA A 18 -7.79 -43.58 14.66
CA ALA A 18 -7.96 -43.94 13.23
C ALA A 18 -8.18 -42.62 12.44
N CYS A 19 -7.21 -42.09 11.70
CA CYS A 19 -6.80 -42.49 10.35
C CYS A 19 -7.97 -42.51 9.35
N CYS A 20 -8.10 -41.43 8.55
CA CYS A 20 -8.41 -41.53 7.11
C CYS A 20 -8.08 -40.19 6.41
N ARG A 21 -7.06 -40.27 5.55
CA ARG A 21 -6.80 -39.33 4.45
C ARG A 21 -7.98 -39.34 3.48
N THR A 22 -8.38 -38.17 3.00
CA THR A 22 -8.95 -38.03 1.66
C THR A 22 -8.16 -37.00 0.88
N LYS A 23 -7.40 -37.50 -0.09
CA LYS A 23 -6.74 -36.74 -1.15
C LYS A 23 -7.76 -36.50 -2.27
N SER A 24 -7.59 -35.37 -2.96
CA SER A 24 -7.59 -35.28 -4.43
C SER A 24 -8.88 -35.66 -5.18
N LEU A 25 -9.66 -34.64 -5.53
CA LEU A 25 -10.43 -34.50 -6.77
C LEU A 25 -9.98 -33.12 -7.29
N TRP A 26 -9.37 -32.90 -8.46
CA TRP A 26 -9.80 -33.25 -9.80
C TRP A 26 -8.55 -33.34 -10.71
N SER A 27 -8.13 -34.56 -11.02
CA SER A 27 -7.26 -34.86 -12.16
C SER A 27 -7.78 -36.12 -12.81
N ARG A 28 -8.33 -36.00 -14.03
CA ARG A 28 -8.35 -37.00 -15.11
C ARG A 28 -9.29 -36.52 -16.24
N LEU A 29 -8.69 -35.91 -17.25
CA LEU A 29 -9.14 -36.10 -18.63
C LEU A 29 -7.93 -36.54 -19.45
N ARG A 30 -8.17 -37.55 -20.28
CA ARG A 30 -7.21 -38.52 -20.80
C ARG A 30 -6.41 -38.00 -22.00
N LEU A 31 -5.20 -38.54 -22.13
CA LEU A 31 -4.38 -38.64 -23.35
C LEU A 31 -5.18 -39.16 -24.56
N ASN A 32 -5.01 -38.53 -25.73
CA ASN A 32 -4.37 -39.13 -26.91
C ASN A 32 -4.43 -38.19 -28.12
N SER A 33 -3.27 -37.76 -28.62
CA SER A 33 -2.87 -37.87 -30.05
C SER A 33 -1.50 -37.22 -30.25
N LEU A 34 -0.53 -38.00 -30.75
CA LEU A 34 0.69 -37.52 -31.44
C LEU A 34 0.24 -36.87 -32.79
N ILE A 35 0.94 -36.02 -33.57
CA ILE A 35 2.33 -35.85 -34.06
C ILE A 35 2.37 -34.42 -34.74
N PRO A 36 3.41 -33.93 -35.47
CA PRO A 36 4.77 -33.44 -35.12
C PRO A 36 4.99 -31.90 -35.32
N LEU A 37 6.13 -31.43 -34.77
CA LEU A 37 7.07 -30.38 -35.22
C LEU A 37 6.63 -29.30 -36.24
N ALA A 38 6.65 -28.05 -35.79
CA ALA A 38 7.17 -26.92 -36.57
C ALA A 38 8.02 -26.01 -35.65
N LEU A 39 9.34 -26.00 -35.87
CA LEU A 39 10.25 -24.99 -35.35
C LEU A 39 9.83 -23.62 -35.92
N GLY A 40 9.24 -22.78 -35.08
CA GLY A 40 9.11 -21.35 -35.31
C GLY A 40 9.96 -20.64 -34.26
N ALA A 41 11.05 -20.03 -34.69
CA ALA A 41 11.91 -19.23 -33.84
C ALA A 41 11.13 -18.01 -33.29
N CYS A 42 10.57 -18.15 -32.08
CA CYS A 42 10.24 -17.00 -31.27
C CYS A 42 11.56 -16.39 -30.80
N VAL A 43 12.00 -15.35 -31.50
CA VAL A 43 12.95 -14.39 -30.96
C VAL A 43 12.31 -13.85 -29.69
N LEU A 44 12.79 -14.33 -28.54
CA LEU A 44 12.58 -13.70 -27.24
C LEU A 44 13.25 -12.33 -27.33
N LEU A 45 12.50 -11.33 -27.77
CA LEU A 45 12.78 -9.96 -27.42
C LEU A 45 12.78 -9.90 -25.89
N PRO A 46 13.86 -9.47 -25.23
CA PRO A 46 13.75 -9.05 -23.85
C PRO A 46 12.84 -7.81 -23.89
N ALA A 47 11.57 -8.00 -23.54
CA ALA A 47 10.78 -6.90 -23.01
C ALA A 47 11.46 -6.53 -21.69
N THR A 48 12.45 -5.65 -21.76
CA THR A 48 12.92 -4.88 -20.60
C THR A 48 11.73 -4.02 -20.21
N SER A 49 10.86 -4.62 -19.41
CA SER A 49 9.75 -3.95 -18.76
C SER A 49 10.34 -2.73 -18.06
N SER A 50 9.94 -1.53 -18.47
CA SER A 50 10.36 -0.27 -17.84
C SER A 50 10.03 -0.26 -16.32
N ALA A 51 9.15 -1.15 -15.87
CA ALA A 51 8.87 -1.42 -14.46
C ALA A 51 10.00 -2.15 -13.71
N LEU A 52 10.84 -2.94 -14.39
CA LEU A 52 12.04 -3.54 -13.80
C LEU A 52 13.19 -2.54 -13.68
N GLN A 53 13.40 -1.68 -14.68
CA GLN A 53 14.40 -0.60 -14.57
C GLN A 53 14.00 0.48 -13.56
N ALA A 54 12.70 0.78 -13.43
CA ALA A 54 12.22 1.67 -12.37
C ALA A 54 12.43 1.08 -10.97
N LYS A 55 12.59 -0.24 -10.88
CA LYS A 55 12.94 -0.99 -9.68
C LYS A 55 14.47 -1.09 -9.46
N GLU A 56 15.29 -0.50 -10.32
CA GLU A 56 16.77 -0.54 -10.20
C GLU A 56 17.39 0.83 -9.85
N ILE A 57 16.67 1.95 -10.02
CA ILE A 57 17.08 3.25 -9.49
C ILE A 57 16.55 3.40 -8.05
N PHE A 58 16.83 2.41 -7.20
CA PHE A 58 16.58 2.58 -5.76
C PHE A 58 17.77 3.25 -5.11
N MET A 59 17.46 4.04 -4.09
CA MET A 59 18.29 4.25 -2.90
C MET A 59 18.62 2.88 -2.25
N GLN A 60 19.37 2.01 -2.93
CA GLN A 60 19.73 0.67 -2.46
C GLN A 60 21.12 0.64 -1.85
N ASP A 61 21.96 1.64 -2.10
CA ASP A 61 23.28 1.75 -1.46
C ASP A 61 23.19 2.55 -0.14
N ASN A 62 22.95 1.80 0.94
CA ASN A 62 23.50 2.05 2.28
C ASN A 62 22.97 3.20 3.17
N GLN A 63 21.65 3.45 3.26
CA GLN A 63 21.06 4.10 4.44
C GLN A 63 19.66 3.56 4.75
N ALA A 64 19.54 2.68 5.75
CA ALA A 64 18.29 2.03 6.16
C ALA A 64 17.28 2.95 6.88
N GLN A 65 17.38 4.27 6.71
CA GLN A 65 16.51 5.27 7.34
C GLN A 65 16.27 6.44 6.38
N TYR A 66 15.02 6.89 6.31
CA TYR A 66 14.63 8.11 5.61
C TYR A 66 15.48 9.30 6.07
N GLN A 67 15.94 10.10 5.11
CA GLN A 67 16.63 11.35 5.38
C GLN A 67 15.86 12.51 4.73
N PRO A 68 15.34 13.46 5.52
CA PRO A 68 14.74 14.67 4.98
C PRO A 68 15.71 15.43 4.07
N TYR A 69 15.21 15.91 2.92
CA TYR A 69 16.07 16.64 2.00
C TYR A 69 16.53 17.96 2.60
N THR A 70 17.85 18.19 2.57
CA THR A 70 18.44 19.50 2.85
C THR A 70 18.98 20.08 1.54
N PRO A 71 18.69 21.35 1.18
CA PRO A 71 19.24 21.97 -0.01
C PRO A 71 20.77 21.84 -0.09
N GLY A 72 21.27 21.35 -1.22
CA GLY A 72 22.70 21.06 -1.41
C GLY A 72 23.15 19.68 -0.96
N MET A 73 22.25 18.84 -0.41
CA MET A 73 22.53 17.43 -0.15
C MET A 73 22.84 16.69 -1.45
N LYS A 74 23.92 15.90 -1.44
CA LYS A 74 24.28 15.03 -2.57
C LYS A 74 23.33 13.84 -2.60
N LEU A 75 22.55 13.72 -3.67
CA LEU A 75 21.67 12.59 -3.92
C LEU A 75 22.37 11.53 -4.77
N PRO A 76 21.92 10.26 -4.74
CA PRO A 76 22.38 9.25 -5.68
C PRO A 76 22.12 9.65 -7.13
N ASP A 77 22.90 9.08 -8.04
CA ASP A 77 22.74 9.34 -9.47
C ASP A 77 21.33 8.94 -9.93
N GLY A 78 20.68 9.85 -10.67
CA GLY A 78 19.31 9.65 -11.16
C GLY A 78 18.21 9.93 -10.14
N VAL A 79 18.53 10.27 -8.89
CA VAL A 79 17.54 10.70 -7.88
C VAL A 79 17.44 12.22 -7.84
N PHE A 80 16.21 12.73 -7.89
CA PHE A 80 15.94 14.17 -7.90
C PHE A 80 15.49 14.66 -6.51
N PRO A 81 15.78 15.92 -6.15
CA PRO A 81 15.32 16.50 -4.89
C PRO A 81 13.79 16.59 -4.85
N PRO A 82 13.15 16.47 -3.67
CA PRO A 82 11.69 16.54 -3.54
C PRO A 82 11.09 17.76 -4.24
N MET A 83 9.95 17.55 -4.91
CA MET A 83 9.21 18.63 -5.57
C MET A 83 8.28 19.32 -4.58
N GLN A 84 8.26 20.65 -4.61
CA GLN A 84 7.30 21.42 -3.81
C GLN A 84 5.86 21.05 -4.17
N GLY A 85 5.00 20.90 -3.15
CA GLY A 85 3.61 20.47 -3.32
C GLY A 85 3.44 18.94 -3.39
N TYR A 86 4.53 18.20 -3.31
CA TYR A 86 4.60 16.74 -3.43
C TYR A 86 5.48 16.11 -2.35
N THR A 87 5.69 16.84 -1.25
CA THR A 87 6.41 16.36 -0.07
C THR A 87 5.54 15.38 0.72
N HIS A 88 6.13 14.70 1.70
CA HIS A 88 5.33 13.87 2.61
C HIS A 88 4.23 14.67 3.32
N GLU A 89 4.50 15.92 3.71
CA GLU A 89 3.53 16.80 4.37
C GLU A 89 2.34 17.11 3.45
N ASP A 90 2.60 17.42 2.18
CA ASP A 90 1.55 17.71 1.20
C ASP A 90 0.64 16.48 0.96
N LEU A 91 1.24 15.28 0.87
CA LEU A 91 0.51 14.03 0.70
C LEU A 91 -0.36 13.71 1.93
N ILE A 92 0.17 13.97 3.13
CA ILE A 92 -0.56 13.80 4.39
C ILE A 92 -1.72 14.81 4.47
N GLU A 93 -1.50 16.06 4.10
CA GLU A 93 -2.56 17.08 4.10
C GLU A 93 -3.68 16.72 3.13
N ALA A 94 -3.34 16.30 1.90
CA ALA A 94 -4.31 15.88 0.91
C ALA A 94 -5.16 14.69 1.39
N ALA A 95 -4.54 13.69 2.01
CA ALA A 95 -5.23 12.58 2.66
C ALA A 95 -6.13 13.04 3.83
N ALA A 96 -5.57 13.84 4.74
CA ALA A 96 -6.24 14.29 5.95
C ALA A 96 -7.48 15.13 5.63
N LYS A 97 -7.41 16.01 4.63
CA LYS A 97 -8.54 16.84 4.19
C LYS A 97 -9.73 16.00 3.71
N ARG A 98 -9.46 14.92 2.97
CA ARG A 98 -10.49 14.00 2.49
C ARG A 98 -11.10 13.19 3.64
N ALA A 99 -10.26 12.66 4.52
CA ALA A 99 -10.70 11.93 5.71
C ALA A 99 -11.53 12.80 6.67
N GLU A 100 -11.11 14.04 6.89
CA GLU A 100 -11.82 15.01 7.73
C GLU A 100 -13.22 15.31 7.18
N ALA A 101 -13.36 15.44 5.86
CA ALA A 101 -14.66 15.64 5.22
C ALA A 101 -15.62 14.46 5.48
N VAL A 102 -15.12 13.22 5.42
CA VAL A 102 -15.91 12.02 5.76
C VAL A 102 -16.31 12.03 7.24
N MET A 103 -15.38 12.36 8.14
CA MET A 103 -15.66 12.43 9.58
C MET A 103 -16.69 13.51 9.94
N LYS A 104 -16.60 14.69 9.32
CA LYS A 104 -17.57 15.77 9.47
C LYS A 104 -18.95 15.35 8.98
N ALA A 105 -19.04 14.74 7.79
CA ALA A 105 -20.30 14.25 7.23
C ALA A 105 -20.91 13.12 8.09
N GLY A 106 -20.08 12.29 8.72
CA GLY A 106 -20.50 11.21 9.62
C GLY A 106 -20.83 11.65 11.05
N GLY A 107 -20.78 12.94 11.35
CA GLY A 107 -21.04 13.45 12.71
C GLY A 107 -20.08 12.87 13.75
N VAL A 108 -18.80 12.73 13.38
CA VAL A 108 -17.75 12.36 14.33
C VAL A 108 -17.49 13.54 15.27
N ASP A 109 -17.38 13.24 16.57
CA ASP A 109 -16.98 14.25 17.56
C ASP A 109 -15.68 14.95 17.14
N PRO A 110 -15.58 16.30 17.21
CA PRO A 110 -14.39 17.01 16.75
C PRO A 110 -13.09 16.62 17.47
N THR A 111 -13.15 16.22 18.74
CA THR A 111 -11.98 15.76 19.49
C THR A 111 -11.51 14.41 18.96
N LEU A 112 -12.44 13.47 18.79
CA LEU A 112 -12.16 12.17 18.19
C LEU A 112 -11.65 12.29 16.75
N ALA A 113 -12.22 13.21 15.96
CA ALA A 113 -11.78 13.47 14.60
C ALA A 113 -10.32 13.94 14.57
N ARG A 114 -9.97 14.91 15.43
CA ARG A 114 -8.59 15.41 15.56
C ARG A 114 -7.61 14.30 15.95
N GLU A 115 -7.95 13.48 16.94
CA GLU A 115 -7.10 12.36 17.38
C GLU A 115 -6.93 11.32 16.26
N SER A 116 -7.99 11.03 15.53
CA SER A 116 -7.97 10.12 14.39
C SER A 116 -7.10 10.65 13.24
N LEU A 117 -7.15 11.96 12.96
CA LEU A 117 -6.26 12.59 11.98
C LEU A 117 -4.79 12.55 12.40
N PHE A 118 -4.47 12.70 13.69
CA PHE A 118 -3.10 12.53 14.17
C PHE A 118 -2.61 11.09 14.02
N ALA A 119 -3.45 10.10 14.32
CA ALA A 119 -3.12 8.70 14.10
C ALA A 119 -2.90 8.41 12.60
N LEU A 120 -3.79 8.92 11.73
CA LEU A 120 -3.66 8.81 10.29
C LEU A 120 -2.35 9.41 9.79
N ALA A 121 -2.05 10.66 10.17
CA ALA A 121 -0.84 11.36 9.77
C ALA A 121 0.42 10.58 10.18
N LYS A 122 0.44 10.04 11.40
CA LYS A 122 1.55 9.21 11.89
C LYS A 122 1.76 7.96 11.02
N HIS A 123 0.71 7.17 10.81
CA HIS A 123 0.81 5.92 10.04
C HIS A 123 1.15 6.17 8.58
N LEU A 124 0.57 7.21 7.99
CA LEU A 124 0.85 7.59 6.60
C LEU A 124 2.28 8.10 6.45
N ASN A 125 2.75 8.98 7.36
CA ASN A 125 4.14 9.45 7.32
C ASN A 125 5.13 8.28 7.42
N GLN A 126 4.91 7.33 8.33
CA GLN A 126 5.75 6.14 8.44
C GLN A 126 5.79 5.32 7.14
N ALA A 127 4.66 5.18 6.45
CA ALA A 127 4.60 4.46 5.17
C ALA A 127 5.33 5.21 4.05
N LEU A 128 5.23 6.54 4.03
CA LEU A 128 5.90 7.42 3.06
C LEU A 128 7.42 7.40 3.24
N GLU A 129 7.89 7.57 4.49
CA GLU A 129 9.30 7.54 4.86
C GLU A 129 9.93 6.17 4.55
N ALA A 130 9.25 5.08 4.85
CA ALA A 130 9.75 3.72 4.58
C ALA A 130 10.05 3.46 3.09
N GLN A 131 9.44 4.24 2.20
CA GLN A 131 9.62 4.11 0.76
C GLN A 131 10.31 5.33 0.13
N ASN A 132 10.72 6.34 0.91
CA ASN A 132 11.30 7.58 0.37
C ASN A 132 10.41 8.22 -0.72
N VAL A 133 9.09 8.27 -0.48
CA VAL A 133 8.09 8.53 -1.52
C VAL A 133 8.29 9.87 -2.22
N GLU A 134 8.63 10.94 -1.50
CA GLU A 134 8.86 12.26 -2.12
C GLU A 134 10.02 12.27 -3.14
N TYR A 135 11.07 11.49 -2.90
CA TYR A 135 12.17 11.30 -3.83
C TYR A 135 11.76 10.46 -5.04
N GLN A 136 10.96 9.41 -4.82
CA GLN A 136 10.44 8.58 -5.90
C GLN A 136 9.51 9.39 -6.80
N ILE A 137 8.55 10.13 -6.24
CA ILE A 137 7.67 11.03 -6.98
C ILE A 137 8.52 11.98 -7.82
N SER A 138 9.42 12.73 -7.18
CA SER A 138 10.28 13.69 -7.86
C SER A 138 11.07 13.08 -9.03
N THR A 139 11.69 11.93 -8.78
CA THR A 139 12.51 11.23 -9.77
C THR A 139 11.70 10.79 -10.98
N TRP A 140 10.51 10.24 -10.75
CA TRP A 140 9.65 9.79 -11.83
C TRP A 140 9.07 10.97 -12.62
N TYR A 141 8.85 12.11 -11.98
CA TYR A 141 8.41 13.31 -12.69
C TYR A 141 9.49 13.94 -13.55
N GLN A 142 10.73 13.96 -13.06
CA GLN A 142 11.82 14.73 -13.64
C GLN A 142 12.77 13.91 -14.51
N LYS A 143 12.77 12.58 -14.41
CA LYS A 143 13.61 11.74 -15.28
C LYS A 143 13.28 11.97 -16.76
N PRO A 144 14.27 11.90 -17.65
CA PRO A 144 14.01 11.94 -19.08
C PRO A 144 13.21 10.71 -19.52
N TYR A 145 12.25 10.93 -20.40
CA TYR A 145 11.47 9.87 -21.05
C TYR A 145 11.75 9.90 -22.56
N GLU A 146 11.93 8.73 -23.17
CA GLU A 146 12.09 8.62 -24.63
C GLU A 146 10.81 9.05 -25.36
N ASN A 147 9.64 8.66 -24.82
CA ASN A 147 8.35 9.11 -25.28
C ASN A 147 7.64 9.92 -24.18
N PRO A 148 7.24 11.18 -24.43
CA PRO A 148 6.51 11.99 -23.46
C PRO A 148 5.22 11.34 -22.93
N ALA A 149 4.56 10.48 -23.71
CA ALA A 149 3.36 9.77 -23.30
C ALA A 149 3.63 8.76 -22.15
N ASP A 150 4.85 8.23 -22.07
CA ASP A 150 5.23 7.27 -21.03
C ASP A 150 5.28 7.93 -19.65
N ARG A 151 5.60 9.23 -19.58
CA ARG A 151 5.53 9.99 -18.34
C ARG A 151 4.11 9.97 -17.76
N SER A 152 3.11 10.25 -18.59
CA SER A 152 1.72 10.29 -18.13
C SER A 152 1.26 8.94 -17.59
N LYS A 153 1.66 7.84 -18.24
CA LYS A 153 1.43 6.49 -17.76
C LYS A 153 2.16 6.21 -16.44
N SER A 154 3.44 6.54 -16.37
CA SER A 154 4.30 6.34 -15.20
C SER A 154 3.71 7.03 -13.95
N VAL A 155 3.20 8.24 -14.13
CA VAL A 155 2.53 9.02 -13.09
C VAL A 155 1.21 8.39 -12.65
N ALA A 156 0.38 7.93 -13.59
CA ALA A 156 -0.88 7.28 -13.26
C ALA A 156 -0.64 5.99 -12.46
N ASP A 157 0.31 5.17 -12.90
CA ASP A 157 0.69 3.92 -12.23
C ASP A 157 1.25 4.19 -10.82
N MET A 158 1.97 5.31 -10.63
CA MET A 158 2.46 5.76 -9.33
C MET A 158 1.34 6.26 -8.40
N GLY A 159 0.42 7.06 -8.94
CA GLY A 159 -0.74 7.55 -8.19
C GLY A 159 -1.57 6.39 -7.65
N GLU A 160 -1.79 5.35 -8.46
CA GLU A 160 -2.46 4.12 -8.03
C GLU A 160 -1.68 3.41 -6.91
N SER A 161 -0.37 3.25 -7.09
CA SER A 161 0.49 2.55 -6.12
C SER A 161 0.52 3.24 -4.76
N TYR A 162 0.71 4.56 -4.73
CA TYR A 162 0.77 5.31 -3.47
C TYR A 162 -0.62 5.62 -2.89
N GLY A 163 -1.66 5.72 -3.72
CA GLY A 163 -3.05 5.71 -3.25
C GLY A 163 -3.40 4.42 -2.51
N ALA A 164 -3.02 3.26 -3.06
CA ALA A 164 -3.20 1.96 -2.41
C ALA A 164 -2.37 1.86 -1.10
N MET A 165 -1.13 2.36 -1.09
CA MET A 165 -0.34 2.45 0.13
C MET A 165 -1.04 3.31 1.20
N ALA A 166 -1.62 4.43 0.83
CA ALA A 166 -2.35 5.30 1.74
C ALA A 166 -3.63 4.64 2.29
N VAL A 167 -4.32 3.83 1.48
CA VAL A 167 -5.43 2.95 1.94
C VAL A 167 -4.95 1.99 3.04
N HIS A 168 -3.79 1.35 2.86
CA HIS A 168 -3.21 0.46 3.87
C HIS A 168 -2.85 1.22 5.15
N ALA A 169 -2.20 2.38 5.04
CA ALA A 169 -1.86 3.21 6.19
C ALA A 169 -3.10 3.70 6.95
N ALA A 170 -4.16 4.10 6.23
CA ALA A 170 -5.45 4.47 6.83
C ALA A 170 -6.08 3.30 7.59
N THR A 171 -6.04 2.10 7.03
CA THR A 171 -6.55 0.89 7.69
C THR A 171 -5.80 0.61 8.99
N GLU A 172 -4.47 0.70 8.97
CA GLU A 172 -3.66 0.50 10.17
C GLU A 172 -3.90 1.59 11.23
N SER A 173 -4.14 2.84 10.81
CA SER A 173 -4.46 3.95 11.72
C SER A 173 -5.76 3.76 12.52
N LEU A 174 -6.66 2.91 12.04
CA LEU A 174 -7.93 2.61 12.73
C LEU A 174 -7.75 1.60 13.87
N ARG A 175 -6.60 0.92 13.98
CA ARG A 175 -6.41 -0.11 15.00
C ARG A 175 -6.51 0.48 16.41
N GLY A 176 -7.53 0.03 17.16
CA GLY A 176 -7.82 0.55 18.50
C GLY A 176 -8.53 1.91 18.52
N SER A 177 -8.92 2.45 17.36
CA SER A 177 -9.68 3.69 17.27
C SER A 177 -11.16 3.45 17.60
N PRO A 178 -11.82 4.37 18.36
CA PRO A 178 -13.28 4.39 18.50
C PRO A 178 -14.03 4.54 17.18
N LEU A 179 -13.36 4.95 16.09
CA LEU A 179 -13.98 4.97 14.76
C LEU A 179 -14.38 3.57 14.26
N LEU A 180 -13.79 2.50 14.79
CA LEU A 180 -14.16 1.12 14.42
C LEU A 180 -15.59 0.74 14.80
N ASP A 181 -16.22 1.47 15.72
CA ASP A 181 -17.62 1.28 16.11
C ASP A 181 -18.61 1.85 15.08
N ARG A 182 -18.11 2.58 14.08
CA ARG A 182 -18.92 3.10 12.97
C ARG A 182 -19.29 1.99 11.99
N ASP A 183 -20.30 2.26 11.16
CA ASP A 183 -20.75 1.31 10.16
C ASP A 183 -19.71 1.08 9.05
N LYS A 184 -19.87 -0.04 8.33
CA LYS A 184 -18.95 -0.43 7.26
C LYS A 184 -18.86 0.59 6.13
N ALA A 185 -19.93 1.30 5.82
CA ALA A 185 -19.93 2.29 4.75
C ALA A 185 -19.09 3.51 5.16
N PHE A 186 -19.23 3.97 6.41
CA PHE A 186 -18.37 5.01 6.97
C PHE A 186 -16.88 4.61 6.90
N LEU A 187 -16.53 3.42 7.39
CA LEU A 187 -15.13 2.95 7.41
C LEU A 187 -14.55 2.83 6.00
N ARG A 188 -15.32 2.27 5.05
CA ARG A 188 -14.91 2.19 3.66
C ARG A 188 -14.68 3.58 3.07
N ASN A 189 -15.61 4.52 3.29
CA ASN A 189 -15.49 5.87 2.77
C ASN A 189 -14.27 6.60 3.36
N TYR A 190 -14.04 6.46 4.67
CA TYR A 190 -12.87 7.03 5.33
C TYR A 190 -11.56 6.53 4.69
N ILE A 191 -11.40 5.20 4.60
CA ILE A 191 -10.19 4.56 4.07
C ILE A 191 -9.98 4.91 2.59
N SER A 192 -11.02 4.78 1.76
CA SER A 192 -10.91 5.10 0.32
C SER A 192 -10.60 6.58 0.09
N SER A 193 -11.22 7.48 0.86
CA SER A 193 -10.99 8.93 0.70
C SER A 193 -9.54 9.35 0.96
N VAL A 194 -8.85 8.65 1.86
CA VAL A 194 -7.41 8.85 2.09
C VAL A 194 -6.60 8.45 0.87
N GLY A 195 -6.87 7.27 0.31
CA GLY A 195 -6.25 6.79 -0.93
C GLY A 195 -6.45 7.76 -2.08
N ASP A 196 -7.69 8.20 -2.28
CA ASP A 196 -8.07 9.16 -3.32
C ASP A 196 -7.34 10.49 -3.13
N GLY A 197 -7.17 10.97 -1.90
CA GLY A 197 -6.44 12.20 -1.60
C GLY A 197 -4.98 12.15 -2.07
N VAL A 198 -4.28 11.05 -1.78
CA VAL A 198 -2.88 10.85 -2.20
C VAL A 198 -2.78 10.63 -3.71
N HIS A 199 -3.62 9.76 -4.25
CA HIS A 199 -3.70 9.49 -5.69
C HIS A 199 -3.92 10.79 -6.47
N ASP A 200 -4.96 11.55 -6.12
CA ASP A 200 -5.35 12.75 -6.85
C ASP A 200 -4.27 13.81 -6.83
N LEU A 201 -3.62 14.01 -5.68
CA LEU A 201 -2.50 14.94 -5.57
C LEU A 201 -1.39 14.50 -6.52
N ILE A 202 -0.95 13.24 -6.46
CA ILE A 202 0.11 12.72 -7.32
C ILE A 202 -0.22 12.96 -8.79
N VAL A 203 -1.41 12.59 -9.27
CA VAL A 203 -1.71 12.65 -10.70
C VAL A 203 -2.00 14.06 -11.23
N THR A 204 -2.20 15.08 -10.37
CA THR A 204 -2.48 16.46 -10.84
C THR A 204 -1.31 17.16 -11.53
N LEU A 205 -0.06 16.73 -11.33
CA LEU A 205 1.09 17.28 -12.07
C LEU A 205 1.01 17.05 -13.60
N ASN A 206 0.21 16.09 -14.06
CA ASN A 206 -0.02 15.88 -15.48
C ASN A 206 -1.07 16.82 -16.09
N LYS A 207 -1.73 17.65 -15.29
CA LYS A 207 -2.77 18.57 -15.77
C LYS A 207 -2.14 19.95 -15.99
N PRO A 208 -2.07 20.46 -17.23
CA PRO A 208 -1.62 21.82 -17.46
C PRO A 208 -2.59 22.81 -16.79
N GLY A 209 -2.06 23.65 -15.90
CA GLY A 209 -2.81 24.72 -15.21
C GLY A 209 -3.21 24.45 -13.76
N ALA A 210 -2.64 23.44 -13.09
CA ALA A 210 -2.67 23.34 -11.63
C ALA A 210 -1.79 24.40 -10.98
#